data_AF-A0A820LAU8-F1
#
_entry.id   AF-A0A820LAU8-F1
#
_cell.length_a   1.000
_cell.length_b   1.000
_cell.length_c   1.000
_cell.angle_alpha   90.00
_cell.angle_beta   90.00
_cell.angle_gamma   90.00
#
_symmetry.space_group_name_H-M   'P 1'
#
loop_
_entity.id
_entity.type
_entity.pdbx_description
1 polymer ?
#
loop_
_entity_poly.entity_id
_entity_poly.type
_entity_poly.pdbx_seq_one_letter_code
_entity_poly.pdbx_strand_id
1 'polypeptide(L)'
;DTAGEEDHSRYNLRVLKKPIYDLRDSNIVSDNGPSSYNDSRIYYRPSLGSYITKKLNDQVISYARDTQLHYQYEGEDSIASDLSSIESLSLQDENDSRFFYSLGPKFLRLADLYSDHVQNNNNDNT
;
A
#
# COMPACT_ATOMS: atom_id res chain seq x y z
N ASP A 1 -30.03 -8.69 8.98
CA ASP A 1 -31.18 -7.78 8.91
C ASP A 1 -32.01 -8.00 10.18
N THR A 2 -32.13 -7.08 11.14
CA THR A 2 -32.03 -5.61 11.12
C THR A 2 -31.56 -5.15 12.50
N ALA A 3 -30.64 -4.17 12.54
CA ALA A 3 -30.19 -3.51 13.77
C ALA A 3 -31.29 -2.57 14.27
N GLY A 4 -31.46 -2.48 15.59
CA GLY A 4 -32.51 -1.70 16.24
C GLY A 4 -32.53 -0.24 15.79
N GLU A 5 -33.61 0.14 15.10
CA GLU A 5 -34.00 1.53 14.96
C GLU A 5 -34.73 1.93 16.25
N GLU A 6 -34.09 2.79 17.05
CA GLU A 6 -34.66 3.28 18.29
C GLU A 6 -35.74 4.32 17.98
N ASP A 7 -36.97 4.00 18.38
CA ASP A 7 -38.14 4.83 18.07
C ASP A 7 -38.11 6.15 18.89
N HIS A 8 -37.73 7.24 18.23
CA HIS A 8 -37.64 8.57 18.82
C HIS A 8 -38.98 9.32 18.89
N SER A 9 -40.08 8.71 18.44
CA SER A 9 -41.40 9.37 18.45
C SER A 9 -42.01 9.52 19.87
N ARG A 10 -41.41 8.88 20.88
CA ARG A 10 -41.84 8.94 22.28
C ARG A 10 -41.32 10.16 23.06
N TYR A 11 -40.38 10.94 22.54
CA TYR A 11 -39.81 12.05 23.29
C TYR A 11 -40.67 13.32 23.22
N ASN A 12 -41.30 13.69 24.34
CA ASN A 12 -42.03 14.96 24.45
C ASN A 12 -41.08 16.12 24.83
N LEU A 13 -40.50 16.75 23.81
CA LEU A 13 -39.55 17.85 23.96
C LEU A 13 -40.18 19.14 24.54
N ARG A 14 -41.51 19.22 24.65
CA ARG A 14 -42.20 20.41 25.20
C ARG A 14 -42.00 20.55 26.72
N VAL A 15 -41.50 19.52 27.39
CA VAL A 15 -41.23 19.50 28.84
C VAL A 15 -39.82 20.04 29.14
N LEU A 16 -38.95 20.17 28.14
CA LEU A 16 -37.58 20.64 28.32
C LEU A 16 -37.57 22.16 28.60
N LYS A 17 -37.25 22.55 29.83
CA LYS A 17 -37.06 23.96 30.21
C LYS A 17 -35.58 24.32 30.21
N LYS A 18 -35.25 25.51 29.70
CA LYS A 18 -33.91 26.09 29.87
C LYS A 18 -33.61 26.27 31.36
N PRO A 19 -32.42 25.91 31.85
CA PRO A 19 -32.00 26.35 33.18
C PRO A 19 -31.98 27.87 33.22
N ILE A 20 -32.64 28.46 34.23
CA ILE A 20 -32.54 29.88 34.52
C ILE A 20 -31.31 30.03 35.40
N TYR A 21 -30.17 30.36 34.81
CA TYR A 21 -29.04 30.87 35.58
C TYR A 21 -29.36 32.32 35.92
N ASP A 22 -29.90 32.57 37.12
CA ASP A 22 -29.62 33.84 37.77
C ASP A 22 -28.16 33.76 38.18
N LEU A 23 -27.26 34.23 37.32
CA LEU A 23 -25.89 34.56 37.69
C LEU A 23 -25.95 35.74 38.67
N ARG A 24 -26.40 35.46 39.89
CA ARG A 24 -26.10 36.29 41.06
C ARG A 24 -24.81 35.78 41.66
N ASP A 25 -23.73 35.91 40.89
CA ASP A 25 -22.41 36.03 41.45
C ASP A 25 -22.29 37.47 41.98
N SER A 26 -22.91 37.70 43.13
CA SER A 26 -22.94 38.97 43.86
C SER A 26 -21.59 39.34 44.48
N ASN A 27 -20.50 39.12 43.74
CA ASN A 27 -19.23 39.80 43.92
C ASN A 27 -18.86 40.59 42.65
N ILE A 28 -19.85 41.07 41.90
CA ILE A 28 -19.74 42.38 41.25
C ILE A 28 -19.71 43.38 42.41
N VAL A 29 -18.50 43.70 42.86
CA VAL A 29 -18.24 44.70 43.89
C VAL A 29 -18.95 45.99 43.51
N SER A 30 -19.89 46.36 44.38
CA SER A 30 -20.31 47.71 44.75
C SER A 30 -19.38 48.81 44.24
N ASP A 31 -19.85 49.59 43.25
CA ASP A 31 -19.43 50.99 43.14
C ASP A 31 -20.41 51.79 44.00
N ASN A 32 -20.14 51.88 45.31
CA ASN A 32 -20.96 52.69 46.21
C ASN A 32 -20.49 54.13 46.09
N GLY A 33 -21.11 54.77 45.11
CA GLY A 33 -20.80 56.13 44.72
C GLY A 33 -19.53 56.21 43.88
N PRO A 34 -19.02 57.42 43.69
CA PRO A 34 -18.12 57.81 42.62
C PRO A 34 -16.89 56.91 42.40
N SER A 35 -16.58 56.71 41.12
CA SER A 35 -15.28 56.89 40.45
C SER A 35 -13.98 56.65 41.23
N SER A 36 -13.24 55.65 40.71
CA SER A 36 -11.78 55.68 40.46
C SER A 36 -10.84 55.39 41.64
N TYR A 37 -10.56 54.10 41.86
CA TYR A 37 -9.28 53.62 42.38
C TYR A 37 -8.58 52.74 41.33
N ASN A 38 -7.45 53.21 40.82
CA ASN A 38 -6.61 52.53 39.84
C ASN A 38 -5.67 51.53 40.55
N ASP A 39 -6.04 50.25 40.64
CA ASP A 39 -5.06 49.19 40.86
C ASP A 39 -4.41 48.82 39.52
N SER A 40 -3.26 49.42 39.28
CA SER A 40 -2.42 49.20 38.11
C SER A 40 -1.62 47.90 38.17
N ARG A 41 -2.13 46.84 38.82
CA ARG A 41 -1.54 45.49 38.74
C ARG A 41 -2.52 44.39 38.38
N ILE A 42 -3.79 44.71 38.15
CA ILE A 42 -4.73 43.80 37.44
C ILE A 42 -4.57 44.02 35.94
N TYR A 43 -3.33 43.99 35.45
CA TYR A 43 -3.04 44.05 34.03
C TYR A 43 -3.44 42.73 33.39
N TYR A 44 -4.59 42.78 32.71
CA TYR A 44 -5.00 41.89 31.63
C TYR A 44 -5.02 40.39 31.98
N ARG A 45 -5.95 39.98 32.84
CA ARG A 45 -6.37 38.57 32.90
C ARG A 45 -7.40 38.33 31.79
N PRO A 46 -7.11 37.52 30.75
CA PRO A 46 -8.09 37.17 29.73
C PRO A 46 -9.31 36.49 30.38
N SER A 47 -10.51 36.71 29.82
CA SER A 47 -11.71 36.01 30.26
C SER A 47 -11.48 34.49 30.17
N LEU A 48 -12.06 33.72 31.10
CA LEU A 48 -11.91 32.25 31.09
C LEU A 48 -12.28 31.67 29.71
N GLY A 49 -13.30 32.22 29.06
CA GLY A 49 -13.67 31.89 27.68
C GLY A 49 -12.53 32.17 26.69
N SER A 50 -11.94 33.36 26.69
CA SER A 50 -10.81 33.70 25.80
C SER A 50 -9.54 32.89 26.08
N TYR A 51 -9.33 32.46 27.33
CA TYR A 51 -8.24 31.57 27.71
C TYR A 51 -8.47 30.15 27.17
N ILE A 52 -9.69 29.61 27.34
CA ILE A 52 -10.07 28.29 26.84
C ILE A 52 -10.01 28.27 25.31
N THR A 53 -10.54 29.28 24.62
CA THR A 53 -10.52 29.33 23.15
C THR A 53 -9.09 29.44 22.62
N LYS A 54 -8.26 30.27 23.25
CA LYS A 54 -6.82 30.33 22.92
C LYS A 54 -6.15 28.97 23.11
N LYS A 55 -6.37 28.31 24.25
CA LYS A 55 -5.76 27.01 24.55
C LYS A 55 -6.27 25.88 23.64
N LEU A 56 -7.52 25.94 23.20
CA LEU A 56 -8.09 24.99 22.26
C LEU A 56 -7.47 25.15 20.86
N ASN A 57 -7.24 26.40 20.43
CA ASN A 57 -6.59 26.70 19.15
C ASN A 57 -5.09 26.40 19.17
N ASP A 58 -4.44 26.54 20.33
CA ASP A 58 -3.03 26.20 20.55
C ASP A 58 -2.80 24.67 20.62
N GLN A 59 -3.84 23.87 20.82
CA GLN A 59 -3.74 22.40 20.83
C GLN A 59 -3.62 21.84 19.41
N VAL A 60 -2.40 21.84 18.88
CA VAL A 60 -2.02 20.91 17.83
C VAL A 60 -2.00 19.51 18.46
N ILE A 61 -3.11 18.79 18.38
CA ILE A 61 -3.11 17.36 18.69
C ILE A 61 -2.22 16.69 17.64
N SER A 62 -0.95 16.49 17.98
CA SER A 62 -0.04 15.69 17.19
C SER A 62 0.14 14.35 17.87
N TYR A 63 -0.77 13.43 17.58
CA TYR A 63 -0.44 12.02 17.65
C TYR A 63 0.82 11.75 16.81
N ALA A 64 1.55 10.68 17.12
CA ALA A 64 2.63 10.20 16.25
C ALA A 64 2.08 10.16 14.82
N ARG A 65 2.70 10.94 13.94
CA ARG A 65 2.26 11.02 12.54
C ARG A 65 2.73 9.75 11.85
N ASP A 66 1.84 9.13 11.09
CA ASP A 66 2.21 8.00 10.26
C ASP A 66 3.33 8.44 9.31
N THR A 67 4.36 7.60 9.20
CA THR A 67 5.49 7.83 8.30
C THR A 67 5.43 6.83 7.16
N GLN A 68 5.71 7.32 5.94
CA GLN A 68 5.83 6.45 4.79
C GLN A 68 7.21 5.78 4.81
N LEU A 69 7.23 4.47 4.70
CA LEU A 69 8.45 3.70 4.47
C LEU A 69 8.58 3.44 2.97
N HIS A 70 9.65 3.96 2.38
CA HIS A 70 9.96 3.75 0.98
C HIS A 70 10.91 2.57 0.86
N TYR A 71 10.48 1.52 0.16
CA TYR A 71 11.30 0.36 -0.12
C TYR A 71 11.74 0.42 -1.58
N GLN A 72 13.04 0.26 -1.80
CA GLN A 72 13.67 0.30 -3.12
C GLN A 72 14.77 -0.77 -3.24
N TYR A 73 14.61 -1.88 -2.51
CA TYR A 73 15.58 -2.96 -2.58
C TYR A 73 15.32 -3.79 -3.84
N GLU A 74 16.29 -3.78 -4.76
CA GLU A 74 16.18 -4.40 -6.09
C GLU A 74 16.68 -5.84 -6.13
N GLY A 75 17.19 -6.35 -5.00
CA GLY A 75 17.90 -7.63 -4.94
C GLY A 75 19.39 -7.46 -5.20
N GLU A 76 20.10 -8.59 -5.16
CA GLU A 76 21.50 -8.66 -5.58
C GLU A 76 21.50 -9.28 -6.97
N ASP A 77 22.22 -8.66 -7.93
CA ASP A 77 22.37 -9.04 -9.35
C ASP A 77 22.88 -10.49 -9.54
N SER A 78 22.03 -11.44 -9.18
CA SER A 78 22.37 -12.85 -9.12
C SER A 78 22.18 -13.45 -10.50
N ILE A 79 23.18 -14.20 -10.94
CA ILE A 79 23.13 -14.90 -12.21
C ILE A 79 22.40 -16.23 -12.00
N ALA A 80 21.31 -16.45 -12.74
CA ALA A 80 20.63 -17.74 -12.77
C ALA A 80 21.46 -18.76 -13.56
N SER A 81 22.22 -19.59 -12.84
CA SER A 81 23.14 -20.59 -13.43
C SER A 81 22.39 -21.74 -14.12
N ASP A 82 21.31 -22.22 -13.50
CA ASP A 82 20.72 -23.52 -13.86
C ASP A 82 19.36 -23.31 -14.53
N LEU A 83 19.40 -22.90 -15.79
CA LEU A 83 18.20 -22.83 -16.64
C LEU A 83 18.06 -24.14 -17.42
N SER A 84 16.85 -24.68 -17.44
CA SER A 84 16.53 -25.87 -18.22
C SER A 84 16.67 -25.58 -19.72
N SER A 85 17.30 -26.48 -20.48
CA SER A 85 17.34 -26.39 -21.94
C SER A 85 15.92 -26.46 -22.52
N ILE A 86 15.66 -25.69 -23.58
CA ILE A 86 14.40 -25.74 -24.36
C ILE A 86 14.38 -26.95 -25.32
N GLU A 87 15.42 -27.78 -25.30
CA GLU A 87 15.64 -28.82 -26.30
C GLU A 87 14.47 -29.81 -26.35
N SER A 88 13.57 -29.60 -27.31
CA SER A 88 12.59 -30.58 -27.71
C SER A 88 13.35 -31.66 -28.43
N LEU A 89 13.39 -32.86 -27.85
CA LEU A 89 13.86 -34.06 -28.54
C LEU A 89 13.11 -34.19 -29.87
N SER A 90 13.74 -33.70 -30.94
CA SER A 90 13.41 -34.03 -32.31
C SER A 90 13.88 -35.47 -32.51
N LEU A 91 13.05 -36.42 -32.05
CA LEU A 91 13.08 -37.80 -32.53
C LEU A 91 12.67 -37.79 -34.01
N GLN A 92 13.52 -37.23 -34.85
CA GLN A 92 13.41 -37.31 -36.29
C GLN A 92 14.51 -38.26 -36.72
N ASP A 93 14.20 -39.56 -36.67
CA ASP A 93 14.98 -40.69 -37.18
C ASP A 93 16.46 -40.36 -37.39
N GLU A 94 17.20 -40.36 -36.28
CA GLU A 94 18.65 -40.32 -36.32
C GLU A 94 19.10 -41.44 -37.26
N ASN A 95 19.75 -41.05 -38.36
CA ASN A 95 20.51 -41.89 -39.29
C ASN A 95 19.85 -42.31 -40.60
N ASP A 96 18.65 -41.86 -41.00
CA ASP A 96 18.22 -42.05 -42.40
C ASP A 96 18.89 -41.04 -43.33
N SER A 97 20.16 -41.27 -43.66
CA SER A 97 20.96 -40.44 -44.58
C SER A 97 20.48 -40.49 -46.03
N ARG A 98 19.46 -41.30 -46.36
CA ARG A 98 18.93 -41.41 -47.73
C ARG A 98 18.28 -40.12 -48.21
N PHE A 99 17.91 -39.19 -47.34
CA PHE A 99 17.40 -37.88 -47.76
C PHE A 99 18.43 -37.07 -48.56
N PHE A 100 19.73 -37.29 -48.36
CA PHE A 100 20.77 -36.60 -49.14
C PHE A 100 20.69 -36.90 -50.63
N TYR A 101 20.23 -38.10 -51.03
CA TYR A 101 20.01 -38.44 -52.44
C TYR A 101 18.87 -37.61 -53.07
N SER A 102 17.91 -37.15 -52.26
CA SER A 102 16.76 -36.36 -52.74
C SER A 102 17.08 -34.86 -52.92
N LEU A 103 18.16 -34.36 -52.30
CA LEU A 103 18.56 -32.95 -52.34
C LEU A 103 19.30 -32.54 -53.64
N GLY A 104 19.60 -33.50 -54.51
CA GLY A 104 20.20 -33.27 -55.82
C GLY A 104 21.72 -33.43 -55.89
N PRO A 105 22.33 -33.18 -57.07
CA PRO A 105 23.67 -33.66 -57.40
C PRO A 105 24.79 -33.05 -56.53
N LYS A 106 24.56 -31.87 -55.95
CA LYS A 106 25.55 -31.20 -55.07
C LYS A 106 25.76 -31.95 -53.75
N PHE A 107 24.78 -32.75 -53.33
CA PHE A 107 24.79 -33.46 -52.05
C PHE A 107 25.20 -34.93 -52.18
N LEU A 108 25.48 -35.42 -53.40
CA LEU A 108 25.87 -36.81 -53.64
C LEU A 108 27.08 -37.24 -52.82
N ARG A 109 28.09 -36.38 -52.69
CA ARG A 109 29.28 -36.69 -51.89
C ARG A 109 28.95 -36.90 -50.40
N LEU A 110 27.97 -36.17 -49.88
CA LEU A 110 27.48 -36.39 -48.51
C LEU A 110 26.61 -37.65 -48.47
N ALA A 111 25.77 -37.87 -49.47
CA ALA A 111 24.96 -39.09 -49.57
C ALA A 111 25.83 -40.36 -49.54
N ASP A 112 26.90 -40.38 -50.33
CA ASP A 112 27.83 -41.52 -50.40
C ASP A 112 28.58 -41.72 -49.07
N LEU A 113 29.11 -40.63 -48.49
CA LEU A 113 29.82 -40.68 -47.21
C LEU A 113 28.96 -41.26 -46.08
N TYR A 114 27.70 -40.86 -45.99
CA TYR A 114 26.79 -41.30 -44.93
C TYR A 114 26.03 -42.60 -45.27
N SER A 115 26.15 -43.13 -46.49
CA SER A 115 25.55 -44.43 -46.89
C SER A 115 26.49 -45.60 -46.61
N ASP A 116 27.80 -45.41 -46.75
CA ASP A 116 28.82 -46.44 -46.51
C ASP A 116 28.92 -46.86 -45.03
N HIS A 117 28.60 -45.95 -44.10
CA HIS A 117 28.56 -46.25 -42.67
C HIS A 117 27.42 -47.18 -42.26
N VAL A 118 26.39 -47.37 -43.09
CA VAL A 118 25.26 -48.27 -42.82
C VAL A 118 25.57 -49.71 -43.22
N GLN A 119 26.45 -49.94 -44.19
CA GLN A 119 26.74 -51.29 -44.71
C GLN A 119 27.84 -52.03 -43.93
N ASN A 120 28.79 -51.32 -43.29
CA ASN A 120 29.87 -51.97 -42.54
C ASN A 120 29.45 -52.52 -41.17
N ASN A 121 28.33 -52.06 -40.59
CA ASN A 121 27.86 -52.54 -39.28
C ASN A 121 27.06 -53.86 -39.34
N ASN A 122 26.77 -54.39 -40.54
CA ASN A 122 25.96 -55.61 -40.72
C ASN A 122 26.77 -56.87 -41.07
N ASN A 123 28.10 -56.77 -41.21
CA ASN A 123 28.95 -57.87 -41.68
C ASN A 123 29.77 -58.59 -40.59
N ASP A 124 29.62 -58.21 -39.32
CA ASP A 124 30.37 -58.80 -38.19
C ASP A 124 29.58 -59.87 -37.42
N ASN A 125 28.56 -60.50 -38.02
CA ASN A 125 27.82 -61.59 -37.37
C ASN A 125 27.51 -62.76 -38.32
N THR A 126 28.57 -63.42 -38.81
CA THR A 126 28.55 -64.83 -39.25
C THR A 126 29.88 -65.50 -38.96
#